data_AF-A0AAF5PYZ2-F1
#
_entry.id   AF-A0AAF5PYZ2-F1
#
_cell.length_a   1.000
_cell.length_b   1.000
_cell.length_c   1.000
_cell.angle_alpha   90.00
_cell.angle_beta   90.00
_cell.angle_gamma   90.00
#
_symmetry.space_group_name_H-M   'P 1'
#
loop_
_entity.id
_entity.type
_entity.pdbx_description
1 polymer ?
#
loop_
_entity_poly.entity_id
_entity_poly.type
_entity_poly.pdbx_seq_one_letter_code
_entity_poly.pdbx_strand_id
1 'polypeptide(L)'
;MIQSTAIRGKFICGQKPAIGVRVKLFEQDNNLLNQPITTDEYMLTINPDDVLNETYTDDDGQFFINGTTIEVNQIQPILKVYHNCLHDGLPGFRKIHFLVPYHFTNYGTYAEKVLDLGIFNLEAILPDEQYESCVS
;
A
#
# COMPACT_ATOMS: atom_id res chain seq x y z
N MET A 1 17.45 9.81 -3.95
CA MET A 1 18.09 9.24 -2.75
C MET A 1 17.38 7.96 -2.39
N ILE A 2 18.09 6.90 -1.95
CA ILE A 2 17.42 5.65 -1.58
C ILE A 2 16.63 5.87 -0.29
N GLN A 3 15.37 5.46 -0.28
CA GLN A 3 14.48 5.52 0.89
C GLN A 3 13.70 4.22 1.04
N SER A 4 13.36 3.87 2.28
CA SER A 4 12.67 2.64 2.62
C SER A 4 11.53 2.85 3.61
N THR A 5 10.58 1.92 3.61
CA THR A 5 9.48 1.81 4.57
C THR A 5 9.08 0.35 4.79
N ALA A 6 8.48 0.04 5.93
CA ALA A 6 7.97 -1.29 6.24
C ALA A 6 6.66 -1.22 7.05
N ILE A 7 5.73 -2.12 6.73
CA ILE A 7 4.42 -2.22 7.34
C ILE A 7 4.13 -3.69 7.66
N ARG A 8 3.45 -3.93 8.78
CA ARG A 8 2.90 -5.24 9.13
C ARG A 8 1.48 -5.11 9.69
N GLY A 9 0.78 -6.23 9.75
CA GLY A 9 -0.51 -6.30 10.42
C GLY A 9 -1.17 -7.66 10.20
N LYS A 10 -2.43 -7.74 10.63
CA LYS A 10 -3.30 -8.90 10.46
C LYS A 10 -4.67 -8.46 9.99
N PHE A 11 -5.19 -9.12 8.95
CA PHE A 11 -6.55 -8.92 8.49
C PHE A 11 -7.45 -10.08 8.93
N ILE A 12 -8.65 -9.73 9.37
CA ILE A 12 -9.74 -10.68 9.67
C ILE A 12 -10.97 -10.31 8.85
N CYS A 13 -11.83 -11.29 8.57
CA CYS A 13 -13.17 -11.09 8.03
C CYS A 13 -14.16 -11.70 9.02
N GLY A 14 -14.84 -10.84 9.78
CA GLY A 14 -15.60 -11.26 10.94
C GLY A 14 -14.67 -11.81 12.02
N GLN A 15 -14.83 -13.09 12.37
CA GLN A 15 -14.03 -13.74 13.41
C GLN A 15 -12.91 -14.63 12.85
N LYS A 16 -12.76 -14.72 11.53
CA LYS A 16 -11.78 -15.60 10.87
C LYS A 16 -10.62 -14.80 10.30
N PRO A 17 -9.40 -15.36 10.29
CA PRO A 17 -8.31 -14.82 9.49
C PRO A 17 -8.74 -14.60 8.03
N ALA A 18 -8.40 -13.45 7.47
CA ALA A 18 -8.59 -13.20 6.04
C ALA A 18 -7.32 -13.66 5.31
N ILE A 19 -7.38 -14.89 4.77
CA ILE A 19 -6.24 -15.58 4.14
C ILE A 19 -6.12 -15.17 2.66
N GLY A 20 -4.90 -14.99 2.17
CA GLY A 20 -4.64 -14.70 0.76
C GLY A 20 -5.13 -13.32 0.29
N VAL A 21 -5.34 -12.38 1.22
CA VAL A 21 -5.67 -10.99 0.89
C VAL A 21 -4.46 -10.34 0.23
N ARG A 22 -4.66 -9.75 -0.94
CA ARG A 22 -3.60 -9.09 -1.69
C ARG A 22 -3.31 -7.71 -1.10
N VAL A 23 -2.04 -7.48 -0.77
CA VAL A 23 -1.56 -6.25 -0.15
C VAL A 23 -0.45 -5.67 -1.02
N LYS A 24 -0.62 -4.43 -1.45
CA LYS A 24 0.34 -3.74 -2.31
C LYS A 24 0.79 -2.44 -1.67
N LEU A 25 2.09 -2.20 -1.70
CA LEU A 25 2.70 -0.97 -1.24
C LEU A 25 3.05 -0.13 -2.47
N PHE A 26 2.56 1.09 -2.50
CA PHE A 26 2.83 2.05 -3.57
C PHE A 26 3.55 3.27 -3.01
N GLU A 27 4.37 3.90 -3.84
CA GLU A 27 4.74 5.30 -3.66
C GLU A 27 3.68 6.16 -4.34
N GLN A 28 2.96 6.97 -3.56
CA GLN A 28 1.96 7.88 -4.10
C GLN A 28 2.64 9.21 -4.42
N ASP A 29 3.00 9.42 -5.68
CA ASP A 29 3.53 10.70 -6.11
C ASP A 29 2.39 11.75 -6.18
N ASN A 30 2.20 12.53 -5.11
CA ASN A 30 1.26 13.66 -5.16
C ASN A 30 1.87 14.92 -5.81
N ASN A 31 3.10 14.88 -6.32
CA ASN A 31 3.76 16.02 -6.94
C ASN A 31 3.56 16.07 -8.46
N LEU A 32 2.34 16.38 -8.89
CA LEU A 32 2.12 16.95 -10.24
C LEU A 32 1.56 18.38 -10.21
N LEU A 33 1.66 19.10 -9.09
CA LEU A 33 1.25 20.50 -9.02
C LEU A 33 2.19 21.29 -8.10
N ASN A 34 3.19 21.98 -8.69
CA ASN A 34 3.86 23.22 -8.22
C ASN A 34 5.41 23.25 -8.23
N GLN A 35 6.12 22.26 -8.77
CA GLN A 35 7.56 22.42 -9.05
C GLN A 35 7.83 22.71 -10.54
N PRO A 36 8.73 23.66 -10.87
CA PRO A 36 9.20 23.85 -12.24
C PRO A 36 9.99 22.60 -12.66
N ILE A 37 9.35 21.77 -13.49
CA ILE A 37 9.91 20.52 -13.99
C ILE A 37 11.11 20.84 -14.87
N THR A 38 12.31 20.42 -14.45
CA THR A 38 13.47 20.34 -15.33
C THR A 38 13.45 18.99 -16.04
N THR A 39 13.83 18.96 -17.31
CA THR A 39 13.61 17.83 -18.24
C THR A 39 14.25 16.50 -17.82
N ASP A 40 15.22 16.54 -16.89
CA ASP A 40 15.89 15.35 -16.35
C ASP A 40 15.13 14.74 -15.15
N GLU A 41 14.31 15.53 -14.45
CA GLU A 41 13.43 15.10 -13.35
C GLU A 41 12.12 14.53 -13.88
N TYR A 42 11.69 14.99 -15.07
CA TYR A 42 10.49 14.54 -15.76
C TYR A 42 10.48 13.04 -16.10
N MET A 43 11.65 12.42 -16.27
CA MET A 43 11.75 10.98 -16.55
C MET A 43 11.68 10.10 -15.30
N LEU A 44 11.70 10.68 -14.09
CA LEU A 44 11.45 9.99 -12.81
C LEU A 44 9.98 10.12 -12.37
N THR A 45 9.25 11.14 -12.83
CA THR A 45 7.85 11.43 -12.45
C THR A 45 6.79 10.78 -13.36
N ILE A 46 7.17 9.97 -14.36
CA ILE A 46 6.23 9.33 -15.31
C ILE A 46 5.74 7.96 -14.82
N ASN A 47 6.09 7.51 -13.62
CA ASN A 47 5.48 6.31 -13.08
C ASN A 47 4.16 6.63 -12.37
N PRO A 48 2.99 6.33 -12.96
CA PRO A 48 1.71 6.40 -12.24
C PRO A 48 1.76 5.42 -11.06
N ASP A 49 1.80 5.94 -9.82
CA ASP A 49 1.92 5.19 -8.56
C ASP A 49 2.90 3.99 -8.65
N ASP A 50 4.17 4.19 -8.31
CA ASP A 50 5.16 3.12 -8.36
C ASP A 50 4.85 2.02 -7.35
N VAL A 51 4.61 0.79 -7.84
CA VAL A 51 4.50 -0.39 -6.97
C VAL A 51 5.86 -0.65 -6.34
N LEU A 52 5.98 -0.39 -5.04
CA LEU A 52 7.19 -0.68 -4.29
C LEU A 52 7.33 -2.17 -3.99
N ASN A 53 6.22 -2.83 -3.64
CA ASN A 53 6.19 -4.26 -3.36
C ASN A 53 4.75 -4.80 -3.33
N GLU A 54 4.60 -6.13 -3.35
CA GLU A 54 3.35 -6.85 -3.22
C GLU A 54 3.54 -8.07 -2.31
N THR A 55 2.54 -8.35 -1.46
CA THR A 55 2.49 -9.53 -0.62
C THR A 55 1.05 -10.02 -0.45
N TYR A 56 0.89 -11.15 0.23
CA TYR A 56 -0.40 -11.74 0.55
C TYR A 56 -0.46 -12.08 2.05
N THR A 57 -1.64 -12.01 2.65
CA THR A 57 -1.80 -12.50 4.02
C THR A 57 -1.66 -14.02 4.09
N ASP A 58 -1.03 -14.50 5.16
CA ASP A 58 -0.83 -15.92 5.43
C ASP A 58 -2.08 -16.62 6.01
N ASP A 59 -1.93 -17.87 6.44
CA ASP A 59 -3.01 -18.69 7.02
C ASP A 59 -3.57 -18.15 8.35
N ASP A 60 -2.81 -17.29 9.04
CA ASP A 60 -3.28 -16.56 10.22
C ASP A 60 -3.71 -15.12 9.88
N GLY A 61 -3.79 -14.78 8.59
CA GLY A 61 -4.19 -13.46 8.11
C GLY A 61 -3.11 -12.39 8.31
N GLN A 62 -1.90 -12.78 8.70
CA GLN A 62 -0.79 -11.85 8.94
C GLN A 62 -0.09 -11.48 7.63
N PHE A 63 0.45 -10.27 7.57
CA PHE A 63 1.30 -9.84 6.48
C PHE A 63 2.47 -8.99 6.99
N PHE A 64 3.56 -9.01 6.23
CA PHE A 64 4.68 -8.09 6.33
C PHE A 64 5.06 -7.65 4.92
N ILE A 65 5.26 -6.35 4.73
CA ILE A 65 5.65 -5.77 3.45
C ILE A 65 6.66 -4.65 3.69
N ASN A 66 7.69 -4.58 2.87
CA ASN A 66 8.63 -3.47 2.83
C ASN A 66 8.78 -2.97 1.40
N GLY A 67 9.20 -1.72 1.25
CA GLY A 67 9.45 -1.09 -0.04
C GLY A 67 10.74 -0.28 0.03
N THR A 68 11.47 -0.22 -1.08
CA THR A 68 12.65 0.64 -1.23
C THR A 68 12.62 1.25 -2.62
N THR A 69 12.81 2.56 -2.71
CA THR A 69 12.85 3.29 -3.98
C THR A 69 13.93 4.37 -3.96
N ILE A 70 14.26 4.90 -5.13
CA ILE A 70 15.14 6.05 -5.30
C ILE A 70 14.26 7.26 -5.54
N GLU A 71 14.13 8.12 -4.52
CA GLU A 71 13.33 9.33 -4.62
C GLU A 71 14.09 10.57 -4.15
N VAL A 72 13.91 11.69 -4.84
CA VAL A 72 14.56 12.96 -4.47
C VAL A 72 13.87 13.54 -3.24
N ASN A 73 12.53 13.58 -3.27
CA ASN A 73 11.71 14.04 -2.16
C ASN A 73 11.41 12.90 -1.18
N GLN A 74 10.88 13.23 0.00
CA GLN A 74 10.46 12.19 0.94
C GLN A 74 9.33 11.34 0.33
N ILE A 75 9.51 10.02 0.37
CA ILE A 75 8.50 9.07 -0.11
C ILE A 75 7.18 9.21 0.68
N GLN A 76 6.05 9.05 0.00
CA GLN A 76 4.66 9.10 0.49
C GLN A 76 3.99 7.72 0.30
N PRO A 77 4.33 6.71 1.12
CA PRO A 77 3.86 5.36 0.85
C PRO A 77 2.38 5.19 1.19
N ILE A 78 1.67 4.45 0.34
CA ILE A 78 0.28 4.05 0.55
C ILE A 78 0.16 2.54 0.45
N LEU A 79 -0.42 1.93 1.48
CA LEU A 79 -0.75 0.50 1.49
C LEU A 79 -2.15 0.32 0.92
N LYS A 80 -2.30 -0.38 -0.20
CA LYS A 80 -3.60 -0.72 -0.81
C LYS A 80 -3.89 -2.19 -0.57
N VAL A 81 -5.08 -2.50 -0.07
CA VAL A 81 -5.51 -3.85 0.33
C VAL A 81 -6.72 -4.23 -0.49
N TYR A 82 -6.64 -5.38 -1.16
CA TYR A 82 -7.64 -5.87 -2.09
C TYR A 82 -8.23 -7.17 -1.55
N HIS A 83 -9.52 -7.18 -1.27
CA HIS A 83 -10.17 -8.28 -0.57
C HIS A 83 -11.59 -8.55 -1.08
N ASN A 84 -12.08 -9.72 -0.74
CA ASN A 84 -13.42 -10.21 -1.04
C ASN A 84 -14.28 -10.41 0.22
N CYS A 85 -13.82 -9.95 1.40
CA CYS A 85 -14.63 -10.02 2.62
C CYS A 85 -16.01 -9.37 2.43
N LEU A 86 -17.08 -10.14 2.66
CA LEU A 86 -18.49 -9.80 2.37
C LEU A 86 -18.79 -9.48 0.88
N HIS A 87 -17.91 -9.89 -0.03
CA HIS A 87 -17.99 -9.66 -1.49
C HIS A 87 -17.76 -10.96 -2.28
N ASP A 88 -17.95 -12.11 -1.63
CA ASP A 88 -17.77 -13.43 -2.26
C ASP A 88 -18.81 -13.68 -3.36
N GLY A 89 -18.35 -14.20 -4.50
CA GLY A 89 -19.21 -14.52 -5.64
C GLY A 89 -19.59 -13.32 -6.52
N LEU A 90 -19.10 -12.11 -6.20
CA LEU A 90 -19.24 -10.93 -7.03
C LEU A 90 -17.95 -10.68 -7.83
N PRO A 91 -18.03 -10.06 -9.04
CA PRO A 91 -16.83 -9.69 -9.77
C PRO A 91 -16.06 -8.60 -9.03
N GLY A 92 -14.73 -8.64 -9.16
CA GLY A 92 -13.85 -7.62 -8.59
C GLY A 92 -13.47 -7.84 -7.13
N PHE A 93 -12.78 -6.85 -6.58
CA PHE A 93 -12.36 -6.79 -5.17
C PHE A 93 -12.75 -5.46 -4.55
N ARG A 94 -13.12 -5.52 -3.27
CA ARG A 94 -13.16 -4.35 -2.39
C ARG A 94 -11.72 -3.87 -2.16
N LYS A 95 -11.51 -2.56 -2.18
CA LYS A 95 -10.20 -1.94 -2.07
C LYS A 95 -10.21 -0.85 -1.01
N ILE A 96 -9.45 -1.06 0.05
CA ILE A 96 -9.16 -0.05 1.08
C ILE A 96 -7.70 0.40 0.99
N HIS A 97 -7.38 1.54 1.59
CA HIS A 97 -6.00 2.02 1.64
C HIS A 97 -5.65 2.65 2.98
N PHE A 98 -4.36 2.58 3.33
CA PHE A 98 -3.78 3.18 4.52
C PHE A 98 -2.63 4.08 4.09
N LEU A 99 -2.68 5.35 4.49
CA LEU A 99 -1.56 6.27 4.35
C LEU A 99 -0.51 5.93 5.39
N VAL A 100 0.75 5.77 4.96
CA VAL A 100 1.88 5.52 5.86
C VAL A 100 2.41 6.86 6.35
N PRO A 101 2.43 7.14 7.67
CA PRO A 101 2.95 8.40 8.17
C PRO A 101 4.45 8.55 7.84
N TYR A 102 4.85 9.76 7.43
CA TYR A 102 6.23 10.07 7.01
C TYR A 102 7.33 9.66 8.00
N HIS A 103 7.05 9.63 9.30
CA HIS A 103 8.06 9.24 10.30
C HIS A 103 8.34 7.73 10.37
N PHE A 104 7.64 6.92 9.55
CA PHE A 104 7.94 5.51 9.26
C PHE A 104 8.76 5.33 7.98
N THR A 105 9.17 6.41 7.32
CA THR A 105 10.08 6.36 6.18
C THR A 105 11.45 6.87 6.59
N ASN A 106 12.49 6.34 5.97
CA ASN A 106 13.87 6.76 6.23
C ASN A 106 14.73 6.67 4.97
N TYR A 107 15.82 7.43 4.95
CA TYR A 107 16.88 7.24 3.97
C TYR A 107 17.68 5.97 4.25
N GLY A 108 18.13 5.31 3.19
CA GLY A 108 18.86 4.04 3.27
C GLY A 108 18.10 2.91 2.58
N THR A 109 18.75 1.74 2.53
CA THR A 109 18.25 0.55 1.81
C THR A 109 17.35 -0.36 2.65
N TYR A 110 17.12 -0.01 3.92
CA TYR A 110 16.31 -0.79 4.86
C TYR A 110 15.44 0.13 5.69
N ALA A 111 14.22 -0.31 5.99
CA ALA A 111 13.32 0.40 6.89
C ALA A 111 13.80 0.29 8.34
N GLU A 112 13.97 1.41 9.02
CA GLU A 112 14.40 1.46 10.43
C GLU A 112 13.24 1.20 11.40
N LYS A 113 12.02 1.50 10.97
CA LYS A 113 10.78 1.32 11.75
C LYS A 113 9.78 0.54 10.93
N VAL A 114 8.92 -0.19 11.65
CA VAL A 114 7.80 -0.93 11.06
C VAL A 114 6.51 -0.32 11.57
N LEU A 115 5.65 0.14 10.67
CA LEU A 115 4.28 0.51 11.02
C LEU A 115 3.48 -0.76 11.30
N ASP A 116 3.02 -0.92 12.54
CA ASP A 116 2.15 -2.03 12.93
C ASP A 116 0.69 -1.57 12.90
N LEU A 117 -0.09 -2.08 11.94
CA LEU A 117 -1.53 -1.79 11.84
C LEU A 117 -2.36 -2.57 12.86
N GLY A 118 -1.77 -3.52 13.59
CA GLY A 118 -2.49 -4.41 14.49
C GLY A 118 -3.43 -5.34 13.73
N ILE A 119 -4.62 -5.56 14.30
CA ILE A 119 -5.66 -6.40 13.70
C ILE A 119 -6.76 -5.50 13.13
N PHE A 120 -7.04 -5.64 11.83
CA PHE A 120 -8.09 -4.89 11.15
C PHE A 120 -9.15 -5.84 10.58
N ASN A 121 -10.43 -5.57 10.88
CA ASN A 121 -11.55 -6.33 10.34
C ASN A 121 -12.04 -5.72 9.02
N LEU A 122 -11.90 -6.47 7.93
CA LEU A 122 -12.27 -6.07 6.57
C LEU A 122 -13.78 -6.04 6.32
N GLU A 123 -14.61 -6.37 7.31
CA GLU A 123 -16.04 -6.08 7.28
C GLU A 123 -16.33 -4.57 7.41
N ALA A 124 -15.40 -3.79 7.96
CA ALA A 124 -15.54 -2.34 8.03
C ALA A 124 -15.68 -1.74 6.62
N ILE A 125 -16.58 -0.77 6.49
CA ILE A 125 -16.75 0.03 5.27
C ILE A 125 -16.14 1.40 5.57
N LEU A 126 -15.12 1.76 4.78
CA LEU A 126 -14.44 3.06 4.92
C LEU A 126 -15.02 4.06 3.90
N PRO A 127 -15.09 5.36 4.24
CA PRO A 127 -15.65 6.38 3.33
C PRO A 127 -14.99 6.43 1.94
N ASP A 128 -13.68 6.17 1.86
CA ASP A 128 -12.89 6.20 0.62
C ASP A 128 -12.62 4.79 0.04
N GLU A 129 -13.48 3.83 0.36
CA GLU A 129 -13.41 2.49 -0.20
C GLU A 129 -13.71 2.49 -1.71
N GLN A 130 -12.86 1.83 -2.47
CA GLN A 130 -12.94 1.72 -3.93
C GLN A 130 -13.24 0.27 -4.33
N TYR A 131 -13.63 0.07 -5.59
CA TYR A 131 -13.77 -1.27 -6.18
C TYR A 131 -12.79 -1.43 -7.33
N GLU A 132 -12.04 -2.53 -7.34
CA GLU A 132 -11.25 -2.95 -8.49
C GLU A 132 -12.07 -3.95 -9.31
N SER A 133 -12.31 -3.63 -10.58
CA SER A 133 -13.03 -4.51 -11.50
C SER A 133 -12.11 -5.63 -12.02
N CYS A 134 -12.58 -6.88 -11.97
CA CYS A 134 -11.99 -7.98 -12.73
C CYS A 134 -12.48 -7.87 -14.18
N VAL A 135 -11.86 -7.03 -15.01
CA VAL A 135 -12.19 -7.02 -16.45
C VAL A 135 -11.53 -8.25 -17.08
N SER A 136 -12.37 -9.17 -17.56
CA SER A 136 -12.02 -10.37 -18.34
C SER A 136 -11.64 -10.04 -19.78
#